data_AF-A0A3Q7I1P9-F1
#
_entry.id   AF-A0A3Q7I1P9-F1
#
_cell.length_a   1.000
_cell.length_b   1.000
_cell.length_c   1.000
_cell.angle_alpha   90.00
_cell.angle_beta   90.00
_cell.angle_gamma   90.00
#
_symmetry.space_group_name_H-M   'P 1'
#
loop_
_entity.id
_entity.type
_entity.pdbx_description
1 polymer ?
#
loop_
_entity_poly.entity_id
_entity_poly.type
_entity_poly.pdbx_seq_one_letter_code
_entity_poly.pdbx_strand_id
1 'polypeptide(L)'
;MTTIRSCIIRSRFAYRFLHSLRKMNQQDKTNSRRVKHAAYASMASVVGSKRAWSRAVLSKIHEFGELRKIVPGGQLMNFYNLLDETADYINSLTSQVQVMKNILNLLST
;
A
#
# COMPACT_ATOMS: atom_id res chain seq x y z
N MET A 1 -38.94 -14.06 12.86
CA MET A 1 -37.86 -13.82 11.86
C MET A 1 -36.99 -12.58 12.14
N THR A 2 -36.92 -12.07 13.38
CA THR A 2 -36.11 -10.88 13.73
C THR A 2 -34.72 -11.23 14.32
N THR A 3 -34.56 -12.44 14.84
CA THR A 3 -33.34 -12.89 15.52
C THR A 3 -32.17 -13.18 14.55
N ILE A 4 -32.46 -13.69 13.35
CA ILE A 4 -31.44 -14.06 12.33
C ILE A 4 -30.71 -12.82 11.77
N ARG A 5 -31.43 -11.72 11.54
CA ARG A 5 -30.82 -10.45 11.10
C ARG A 5 -29.91 -9.84 12.18
N SER A 6 -30.27 -9.99 13.45
CA SER A 6 -29.49 -9.49 14.59
C SER A 6 -28.13 -10.20 14.72
N CYS A 7 -28.07 -11.53 14.54
CA CYS A 7 -26.79 -12.26 14.57
C CYS A 7 -25.91 -12.00 13.33
N ILE A 8 -26.48 -11.77 12.14
CA ILE A 8 -25.71 -11.33 10.95
C ILE A 8 -25.13 -9.92 11.15
N ILE A 9 -25.90 -8.99 11.71
CA ILE A 9 -25.42 -7.63 12.01
C ILE A 9 -24.36 -7.64 13.11
N ARG A 10 -24.55 -8.42 14.19
CA ARG A 10 -23.54 -8.61 15.25
C ARG A 10 -22.27 -9.25 14.69
N SER A 11 -22.39 -10.21 13.77
CA SER A 11 -21.24 -10.81 13.07
C SER A 11 -20.50 -9.79 12.21
N ARG A 12 -21.22 -8.93 11.47
CA ARG A 12 -20.60 -7.87 10.66
C ARG A 12 -19.95 -6.79 11.52
N PHE A 13 -20.59 -6.35 12.60
CA PHE A 13 -20.00 -5.39 13.52
C PHE A 13 -18.75 -5.98 14.19
N ALA A 14 -18.83 -7.21 14.69
CA ALA A 14 -17.70 -7.90 15.30
C ALA A 14 -16.54 -8.08 14.31
N TYR A 15 -16.83 -8.45 13.06
CA TYR A 15 -15.80 -8.56 12.02
C TYR A 15 -15.15 -7.20 11.74
N ARG A 16 -15.93 -6.13 11.55
CA ARG A 16 -15.35 -4.79 11.32
C ARG A 16 -14.58 -4.29 12.53
N PHE A 17 -15.05 -4.58 13.73
CA PHE A 17 -14.37 -4.24 14.98
C PHE A 17 -13.03 -4.99 15.10
N LEU A 18 -13.02 -6.31 14.90
CA LEU A 18 -11.79 -7.13 14.91
C LEU A 18 -10.84 -6.75 13.78
N HIS A 19 -11.36 -6.42 12.59
CA HIS A 19 -10.56 -5.91 11.48
C HIS A 19 -9.91 -4.57 11.85
N SER A 20 -10.64 -3.68 12.50
CA SER A 20 -10.10 -2.41 13.01
C SER A 20 -9.02 -2.64 14.06
N LEU A 21 -9.22 -3.56 15.01
CA LEU A 21 -8.20 -3.94 16.00
C LEU A 21 -6.96 -4.52 15.33
N ARG A 22 -7.13 -5.41 14.35
CA ARG A 22 -6.02 -5.99 13.58
C ARG A 22 -5.28 -4.91 12.81
N LYS A 23 -6.01 -3.97 12.19
CA LYS A 23 -5.43 -2.85 11.46
C LYS A 23 -4.59 -1.96 12.39
N MET A 24 -5.08 -1.64 13.59
CA MET A 24 -4.34 -0.83 14.57
C MET A 24 -3.07 -1.54 15.07
N ASN A 25 -3.15 -2.83 15.41
CA ASN A 25 -1.96 -3.59 15.83
C ASN A 25 -0.94 -3.77 14.69
N GLN A 26 -1.43 -3.95 13.46
CA GLN A 26 -0.57 -3.94 12.28
C GLN A 26 0.11 -2.57 12.12
N GLN A 27 -0.63 -1.48 12.37
CA GLN A 27 -0.15 -0.10 12.32
C GLN A 27 0.98 0.16 13.34
N ASP A 28 0.90 -0.37 14.56
CA ASP A 28 1.96 -0.19 15.56
C ASP A 28 3.25 -0.91 15.18
N LYS A 29 3.12 -2.15 14.69
CA LYS A 29 4.27 -2.91 14.17
C LYS A 29 4.88 -2.21 12.94
N THR A 30 4.05 -1.64 12.06
CA THR A 30 4.56 -0.87 10.92
C THR A 30 5.20 0.44 11.37
N ASN A 31 4.65 1.15 12.36
CA ASN A 31 5.24 2.37 12.93
C ASN A 31 6.66 2.15 13.48
N SER A 32 6.89 1.06 14.22
CA SER A 32 8.25 0.72 14.69
C SER A 32 9.23 0.49 13.52
N ARG A 33 8.80 -0.25 12.49
CA ARG A 33 9.62 -0.46 11.29
C ARG A 33 9.84 0.86 10.52
N ARG A 34 8.81 1.71 10.41
CA ARG A 34 8.86 3.04 9.78
C ARG A 34 9.93 3.91 10.41
N VAL A 35 9.97 4.00 11.74
CA VAL A 35 10.97 4.78 12.46
C VAL A 35 12.38 4.24 12.18
N LYS A 36 12.56 2.91 12.21
CA LYS A 36 13.86 2.30 11.88
C LYS A 36 14.30 2.62 10.45
N HIS A 37 13.43 2.44 9.46
CA HIS A 37 13.78 2.73 8.07
C HIS A 37 14.03 4.20 7.81
N ALA A 38 13.26 5.11 8.42
CA ALA A 38 13.51 6.55 8.35
C ALA A 38 14.86 6.91 8.98
N ALA A 39 15.22 6.30 10.11
CA ALA A 39 16.54 6.48 10.71
C ALA A 39 17.66 5.97 9.78
N TYR A 40 17.52 4.78 9.20
CA TYR A 40 18.48 4.26 8.21
C TYR A 40 18.60 5.15 6.97
N ALA A 41 17.48 5.68 6.48
CA ALA A 41 17.46 6.63 5.37
C ALA A 41 18.22 7.92 5.74
N SER A 42 17.95 8.50 6.92
CA SER A 42 18.68 9.68 7.41
C SER A 42 20.18 9.40 7.54
N MET A 43 20.56 8.28 8.17
CA MET A 43 21.97 7.91 8.31
C MET A 43 22.65 7.70 6.96
N ALA A 44 21.97 7.06 6.01
CA ALA A 44 22.49 6.88 4.66
C ALA A 44 22.69 8.23 3.93
N SER A 45 21.72 9.15 4.04
CA SER A 45 21.82 10.49 3.45
C SER A 45 22.99 11.30 4.01
N VAL A 46 23.23 11.23 5.33
CA VAL A 46 24.37 11.91 5.98
C VAL A 46 25.71 11.31 5.57
N VAL A 47 25.80 9.99 5.52
CA VAL A 47 27.04 9.27 5.17
C VAL A 47 27.35 9.36 3.66
N GLY A 48 26.32 9.57 2.83
CA GLY A 48 26.43 9.68 1.39
C GLY A 48 26.72 8.34 0.69
N SER A 49 26.85 8.39 -0.64
CA SER A 49 26.94 7.21 -1.51
C SER A 49 28.28 6.45 -1.44
N LYS A 50 29.24 6.91 -0.62
CA LYS A 50 30.57 6.32 -0.52
C LYS A 50 30.57 4.93 0.14
N ARG A 51 29.56 4.59 0.94
CA ARG A 51 29.41 3.25 1.55
C ARG A 51 28.39 2.41 0.79
N ALA A 52 28.69 1.13 0.57
CA ALA A 52 27.83 0.22 -0.19
C ALA A 52 26.41 0.11 0.38
N TRP A 53 26.26 -0.07 1.69
CA TRP A 53 24.94 -0.13 2.33
C TRP A 53 24.16 1.18 2.21
N SER A 54 24.84 2.32 2.34
CA SER A 54 24.22 3.65 2.21
C SER A 54 23.74 3.90 0.77
N ARG A 55 24.59 3.58 -0.22
CA ARG A 55 24.24 3.67 -1.63
C ARG A 55 23.02 2.82 -1.98
N ALA A 56 22.96 1.58 -1.46
CA ALA A 56 21.81 0.72 -1.68
C ALA A 56 20.52 1.32 -1.09
N VAL A 57 20.57 1.86 0.13
CA VAL A 57 19.43 2.53 0.77
C VAL A 57 18.99 3.75 -0.05
N LEU A 58 19.91 4.60 -0.47
CA LEU A 58 19.62 5.80 -1.27
C LEU A 58 19.05 5.46 -2.66
N SER A 59 19.60 4.43 -3.32
CA SER A 59 19.06 3.95 -4.60
C SER A 59 17.62 3.47 -4.46
N LYS A 60 17.30 2.78 -3.36
CA LYS A 60 15.94 2.32 -3.11
C LYS A 60 14.99 3.49 -2.81
N ILE A 61 15.44 4.49 -2.05
CA ILE A 61 14.67 5.72 -1.80
C ILE A 61 14.35 6.45 -3.12
N HIS A 62 15.32 6.52 -4.04
CA HIS A 62 15.12 7.13 -5.36
C HIS A 62 14.06 6.38 -6.18
N GLU A 63 14.12 5.05 -6.25
CA GLU A 63 13.12 4.21 -6.93
C GLU A 63 11.70 4.46 -6.38
N PHE A 64 11.57 4.64 -5.07
CA PHE A 64 10.29 5.00 -4.46
C PHE A 64 9.82 6.41 -4.80
N GLY A 65 10.74 7.35 -5.03
CA GLY A 65 10.43 8.68 -5.55
C GLY A 65 9.68 8.61 -6.88
N GLU A 66 10.09 7.70 -7.76
CA GLU A 66 9.42 7.49 -9.05
C GLU A 66 8.04 6.84 -8.89
N LEU A 67 7.91 5.84 -8.01
CA LEU A 67 6.62 5.24 -7.68
C LEU A 67 5.59 6.28 -7.21
N ARG A 68 6.00 7.26 -6.41
CA ARG A 68 5.12 8.33 -5.91
C ARG A 68 4.54 9.22 -7.01
N LYS A 69 5.23 9.33 -8.14
CA LYS A 69 4.78 10.13 -9.29
C LYS A 69 3.73 9.40 -10.11
N ILE A 70 3.80 8.07 -10.17
CA ILE A 70 2.90 7.24 -10.99
C ILE A 70 1.70 6.70 -10.21
N VAL A 71 1.82 6.49 -8.90
CA VAL A 71 0.74 5.98 -8.05
C VAL A 71 -0.21 7.12 -7.67
N PRO A 72 -1.52 7.00 -7.89
CA PRO A 72 -2.50 8.02 -7.50
C PRO A 72 -2.37 8.40 -6.01
N GLY A 73 -2.25 9.69 -5.73
CA GLY A 73 -2.06 10.19 -4.35
C GLY A 73 -0.69 9.88 -3.72
N GLY A 74 0.24 9.26 -4.46
CA GLY A 74 1.50 8.73 -3.94
C GLY A 74 2.43 9.77 -3.30
N GLN A 75 2.36 11.05 -3.70
CA GLN A 75 3.20 12.12 -3.14
C GLN A 75 2.96 12.35 -1.64
N LEU A 76 1.74 12.14 -1.16
CA LEU A 76 1.36 12.35 0.25
C LEU A 76 1.52 11.09 1.11
N MET A 77 1.81 9.94 0.51
CA MET A 77 1.79 8.65 1.20
C MET A 77 3.08 8.38 1.97
N ASN A 78 3.04 7.65 3.08
CA ASN A 78 4.27 7.07 3.63
C ASN A 78 4.68 5.84 2.79
N PHE A 79 5.88 5.30 3.02
CA PHE A 79 6.40 4.15 2.26
C PHE A 79 5.45 2.94 2.19
N TYR A 80 4.84 2.57 3.31
CA TYR A 80 3.99 1.39 3.39
C TYR A 80 2.65 1.61 2.71
N ASN A 81 2.02 2.77 2.97
CA ASN A 81 0.79 3.15 2.28
C ASN A 81 1.01 3.25 0.77
N LEU A 82 2.18 3.73 0.32
CA LEU A 82 2.52 3.79 -1.09
C LEU A 82 2.58 2.39 -1.70
N LEU A 83 3.17 1.40 -1.03
CA LEU A 83 3.22 0.02 -1.52
C LEU A 83 1.85 -0.66 -1.55
N ASP A 84 1.05 -0.48 -0.50
CA ASP A 84 -0.32 -1.02 -0.45
C ASP A 84 -1.16 -0.41 -1.59
N GLU A 85 -1.11 0.91 -1.77
CA GLU A 85 -1.81 1.60 -2.86
C GLU A 85 -1.26 1.19 -4.24
N THR A 86 0.05 0.94 -4.37
CA THR A 86 0.65 0.45 -5.62
C THR A 86 0.04 -0.91 -6.01
N ALA A 87 -0.14 -1.81 -5.04
CA ALA A 87 -0.74 -3.12 -5.28
C ALA A 87 -2.20 -2.98 -5.73
N ASP A 88 -2.98 -2.17 -5.02
CA ASP A 88 -4.38 -1.89 -5.39
C ASP A 88 -4.48 -1.21 -6.76
N TYR A 89 -3.56 -0.29 -7.07
CA TYR A 89 -3.51 0.38 -8.37
C TYR A 89 -3.20 -0.60 -9.51
N ILE A 90 -2.21 -1.49 -9.35
CA ILE A 90 -1.92 -2.55 -10.33
C ILE A 90 -3.16 -3.42 -10.59
N ASN A 91 -3.87 -3.82 -9.54
CA ASN A 91 -5.09 -4.61 -9.66
C ASN A 91 -6.19 -3.85 -10.43
N SER A 92 -6.36 -2.56 -10.15
CA SER A 92 -7.33 -1.71 -10.86
C SER A 92 -6.98 -1.53 -12.34
N LEU A 93 -5.70 -1.30 -12.66
CA LEU A 93 -5.21 -1.14 -14.03
C LEU A 93 -5.41 -2.42 -14.84
N THR A 94 -5.06 -3.56 -14.24
CA THR A 94 -5.28 -4.87 -14.85
C THR A 94 -6.76 -5.08 -15.18
N SER A 95 -7.64 -4.72 -14.24
CA SER A 95 -9.09 -4.79 -14.44
C SER A 95 -9.57 -3.87 -15.57
N GLN A 96 -9.06 -2.63 -15.63
CA GLN A 96 -9.38 -1.67 -16.70
C GLN A 96 -8.98 -2.20 -18.08
N VAL A 97 -7.75 -2.72 -18.21
CA VAL A 97 -7.25 -3.31 -19.47
C VAL A 97 -8.12 -4.51 -19.89
N GLN A 98 -8.54 -5.35 -18.95
CA GLN A 98 -9.42 -6.48 -19.23
C GLN A 98 -10.79 -6.03 -19.76
N VAL A 99 -11.38 -5.00 -19.14
CA VAL A 99 -12.64 -4.41 -19.61
C VAL A 99 -12.48 -3.84 -21.01
N MET A 100 -11.40 -3.09 -21.28
CA MET A 100 -11.14 -2.53 -22.61
C MET A 100 -11.00 -3.61 -23.68
N LYS A 101 -10.32 -4.73 -23.38
CA LYS A 101 -10.21 -5.88 -24.29
C LYS A 101 -11.57 -6.51 -24.59
N ASN A 102 -12.41 -6.67 -23.56
CA ASN A 102 -13.75 -7.23 -23.75
C ASN A 102 -14.61 -6.31 -24.63
N ILE A 103 -14.55 -4.99 -24.44
CA ILE A 103 -15.27 -4.03 -25.28
C ILE A 103 -14.77 -4.12 -26.73
N LEU A 104 -13.45 -4.15 -26.96
CA LEU A 104 -12.89 -4.29 -28.30
C LEU A 104 -13.34 -5.59 -28.98
N ASN A 105 -13.35 -6.70 -28.25
CA ASN A 105 -13.82 -7.99 -28.78
C ASN A 105 -15.30 -7.92 -29.18
N LEU A 106 -16.15 -7.28 -28.37
CA LEU A 106 -17.57 -7.09 -28.69
C LEU A 106 -17.79 -6.19 -29.91
N LEU A 107 -16.94 -5.19 -30.12
CA LEU A 107 -17.02 -4.27 -31.26
C LEU A 107 -16.36 -4.82 -32.54
N SER A 108 -15.55 -5.88 -32.43
CA SER A 108 -14.88 -6.52 -33.57
C SER A 108 -15.69 -7.70 -34.15
N THR A 109 -16.81 -8.03 -33.55
CA THR A 109 -17.87 -8.93 -34.04
C THR A 109 -19.01 -8.13 -34.65
#